data_AF-A0A1E4ZK18-F1
#
_entry.id   AF-A0A1E4ZK18-F1
#
_cell.length_a   1.000
_cell.length_b   1.000
_cell.length_c   1.000
_cell.angle_alpha   90.00
_cell.angle_beta   90.00
_cell.angle_gamma   90.00
#
_symmetry.space_group_name_H-M   'P 1'
#
loop_
_entity.id
_entity.type
_entity.pdbx_description
1 polymer ?
#
loop_
_entity_poly.entity_id
_entity_poly.type
_entity_poly.pdbx_seq_one_letter_code
_entity_poly.pdbx_strand_id
1 'polypeptide(L)'
;MHFFPLTDLYRAFNDSNEDVVMYVHVGGRYANIHYDHDPLIETAVEMHSAWGTFEWILLDGFPMKRRVGVVCNSDGHKGRPGASYPGDSIFGVYGGLTCFLTDRNDRDSIMEAKRRRHHYGTTGCRLHMDVAVKLPAAGTLFERNPDADPNSRTQQVTSAMMGDIVQTSATEVELHVEVQAHAGIERIEIRNGAQVLEAVRPYSKTDLGNRIRVLWSGAEYRGRGRNTQWIGRAQFSRTTIEKFENINQWNPDALFEQRGSDTVVWKTVTTGNFMGFDAWLTEAPEGTDERLAITTNLGELELNLLQIGLPDNTLDAGGLERKIRVFRLPDKPLQREMQFNRTVSLAQRVDNPIWICVTTEDGYQAWSSPVYLFV
;
A
#
# COMPACT_ATOMS: atom_id res chain seq x y z
N MET A 1 -22.94 -12.39 -27.99
CA MET A 1 -22.77 -12.20 -26.54
C MET A 1 -22.96 -10.71 -26.29
N HIS A 2 -24.08 -10.29 -25.71
CA HIS A 2 -24.28 -8.88 -25.37
C HIS A 2 -23.35 -8.54 -24.20
N PHE A 3 -22.32 -7.74 -24.45
CA PHE A 3 -21.54 -7.14 -23.38
C PHE A 3 -22.34 -5.95 -22.85
N PHE A 4 -22.77 -6.02 -21.59
CA PHE A 4 -23.35 -4.86 -20.90
C PHE A 4 -22.19 -4.04 -20.32
N PRO A 5 -21.94 -2.81 -20.80
CA PRO A 5 -20.93 -1.92 -20.21
C PRO A 5 -21.31 -1.51 -18.78
N LEU A 6 -20.33 -1.05 -17.98
CA LEU A 6 -20.61 -0.55 -16.63
C LEU A 6 -21.52 0.69 -16.69
N THR A 7 -21.43 1.49 -17.75
CA THR A 7 -22.37 2.61 -17.98
C THR A 7 -23.84 2.17 -18.00
N ASP A 8 -24.18 1.00 -18.57
CA ASP A 8 -25.57 0.53 -18.57
C ASP A 8 -26.00 0.06 -17.17
N LEU A 9 -25.07 -0.48 -16.38
CA LEU A 9 -25.32 -0.84 -14.98
C LEU A 9 -25.55 0.40 -14.12
N TYR A 10 -24.72 1.44 -14.27
CA TYR A 10 -24.89 2.72 -13.57
C TYR A 10 -26.23 3.37 -13.93
N ARG A 11 -26.59 3.37 -15.23
CA ARG A 11 -27.89 3.86 -15.69
C ARG A 11 -29.03 3.09 -15.03
N ALA A 12 -28.97 1.75 -14.98
CA ALA A 12 -30.01 0.94 -14.36
C ALA A 12 -30.20 1.25 -12.86
N PHE A 13 -29.11 1.46 -12.11
CA PHE A 13 -29.19 1.86 -10.71
C PHE A 13 -29.80 3.25 -10.53
N ASN A 14 -29.36 4.22 -11.34
CA ASN A 14 -29.87 5.59 -11.29
C ASN A 14 -31.36 5.67 -11.70
N ASP A 15 -31.76 5.01 -12.80
CA ASP A 15 -33.15 4.97 -13.28
C ASP A 15 -34.10 4.31 -12.27
N SER A 16 -33.59 3.35 -11.50
CA SER A 16 -34.34 2.65 -10.45
C SER A 16 -34.26 3.33 -9.09
N ASN A 17 -33.47 4.41 -8.96
CA ASN A 17 -33.17 5.10 -7.70
C ASN A 17 -32.73 4.13 -6.57
N GLU A 18 -31.86 3.18 -6.93
CA GLU A 18 -31.33 2.17 -6.01
C GLU A 18 -30.28 2.77 -5.07
N ASP A 19 -30.29 2.38 -3.80
CA ASP A 19 -29.31 2.85 -2.81
C ASP A 19 -28.04 2.00 -2.87
N VAL A 20 -27.12 2.34 -3.78
CA VAL A 20 -25.94 1.52 -4.10
C VAL A 20 -24.62 2.23 -3.86
N VAL A 21 -23.63 1.44 -3.48
CA VAL A 21 -22.21 1.82 -3.51
C VAL A 21 -21.43 0.68 -4.13
N MET A 22 -20.52 0.99 -5.03
CA MET A 22 -19.65 0.04 -5.72
C MET A 22 -18.18 0.33 -5.48
N TYR A 23 -17.38 -0.74 -5.51
CA TYR A 23 -15.93 -0.64 -5.53
C TYR A 23 -15.40 -1.29 -6.79
N VAL A 24 -14.35 -0.70 -7.36
CA VAL A 24 -13.65 -1.34 -8.48
C VAL A 24 -12.82 -2.50 -7.95
N HIS A 25 -13.06 -3.69 -8.47
CA HIS A 25 -12.31 -4.89 -8.11
C HIS A 25 -11.36 -5.32 -9.24
N VAL A 26 -10.12 -5.61 -8.87
CA VAL A 26 -9.10 -6.12 -9.78
C VAL A 26 -9.04 -7.65 -9.70
N GLY A 27 -9.97 -8.28 -10.42
CA GLY A 27 -10.14 -9.74 -10.40
C GLY A 27 -9.56 -10.46 -11.62
N GLY A 28 -10.25 -11.53 -12.02
CA GLY A 28 -9.88 -12.36 -13.16
C GLY A 28 -10.04 -11.69 -14.54
N ARG A 29 -10.73 -10.55 -14.65
CA ARG A 29 -10.84 -9.75 -15.89
C ARG A 29 -10.03 -8.46 -15.76
N TYR A 30 -9.65 -7.87 -16.90
CA TYR A 30 -8.94 -6.60 -16.91
C TYR A 30 -9.83 -5.49 -16.35
N ALA A 31 -9.38 -4.83 -15.29
CA ALA A 31 -10.05 -3.66 -14.71
C ALA A 31 -9.63 -2.42 -15.50
N ASN A 32 -10.40 -2.08 -16.54
CA ASN A 32 -10.15 -0.88 -17.33
C ASN A 32 -10.82 0.34 -16.70
N ILE A 33 -10.05 1.09 -15.91
CA ILE A 33 -10.52 2.33 -15.29
C ILE A 33 -10.51 3.54 -16.23
N HIS A 34 -10.35 3.37 -17.55
CA HIS A 34 -10.43 4.50 -18.50
C HIS A 34 -11.80 4.59 -19.20
N TYR A 35 -12.65 3.58 -19.05
CA TYR A 35 -13.88 3.48 -19.86
C TYR A 35 -15.10 4.07 -19.16
N ASP A 36 -15.45 3.55 -17.98
CA ASP A 36 -16.65 3.95 -17.24
C ASP A 36 -16.28 4.35 -15.80
N HIS A 37 -17.02 5.30 -15.22
CA HIS A 37 -17.00 5.67 -13.80
C HIS A 37 -18.18 6.59 -13.48
N ASP A 38 -18.92 6.24 -12.43
CA ASP A 38 -19.93 7.10 -11.82
C ASP A 38 -19.42 7.53 -10.43
N PRO A 39 -18.99 8.79 -10.23
CA PRO A 39 -18.41 9.22 -8.95
C PRO A 39 -19.38 9.19 -7.76
N LEU A 40 -20.68 9.05 -7.99
CA LEU A 40 -21.70 8.98 -6.94
C LEU A 40 -21.92 7.54 -6.46
N ILE A 41 -21.67 6.55 -7.32
CA ILE A 41 -21.83 5.12 -7.03
C ILE A 41 -20.47 4.45 -6.75
N GLU A 42 -19.47 4.67 -7.60
CA GLU A 42 -18.15 4.06 -7.55
C GLU A 42 -17.20 4.92 -6.69
N THR A 43 -17.27 4.76 -5.37
CA THR A 43 -16.58 5.66 -4.45
C THR A 43 -15.21 5.19 -4.02
N ALA A 44 -14.82 3.94 -4.29
CA ALA A 44 -13.51 3.40 -3.91
C ALA A 44 -12.97 2.36 -4.89
N VAL A 45 -11.67 2.12 -4.81
CA VAL A 45 -10.97 1.07 -5.57
C VAL A 45 -10.37 0.04 -4.63
N GLU A 46 -10.42 -1.23 -5.02
CA GLU A 46 -9.78 -2.31 -4.29
C GLU A 46 -8.30 -2.35 -4.60
N MET A 47 -7.49 -1.87 -3.65
CA MET A 47 -6.04 -1.87 -3.76
C MET A 47 -5.42 -3.22 -3.41
N HIS A 48 -6.11 -4.08 -2.66
CA HIS A 48 -5.56 -5.37 -2.27
C HIS A 48 -6.64 -6.41 -2.03
N SER A 49 -6.40 -7.62 -2.52
CA SER A 49 -7.17 -8.81 -2.20
C SER A 49 -6.37 -10.09 -2.38
N ALA A 50 -7.02 -11.25 -2.23
CA ALA A 50 -6.39 -12.54 -2.51
C ALA A 50 -5.85 -12.65 -3.95
N TRP A 51 -6.21 -11.74 -4.87
CA TRP A 51 -5.65 -11.68 -6.22
C TRP A 51 -4.31 -10.94 -6.31
N GLY A 52 -3.91 -10.16 -5.30
CA GLY A 52 -2.71 -9.34 -5.33
C GLY A 52 -2.84 -7.95 -4.70
N THR A 53 -1.81 -7.13 -4.87
CA THR A 53 -1.80 -5.70 -4.57
C THR A 53 -1.79 -4.91 -5.88
N PHE A 54 -2.66 -3.90 -5.99
CA PHE A 54 -2.97 -3.21 -7.24
C PHE A 54 -2.90 -1.70 -7.09
N GLU A 55 -1.87 -1.19 -6.43
CA GLU A 55 -1.74 0.25 -6.16
C GLU A 55 -1.90 1.13 -7.41
N TRP A 56 -1.46 0.64 -8.57
CA TRP A 56 -1.63 1.29 -9.87
C TRP A 56 -3.08 1.69 -10.16
N ILE A 57 -4.10 0.99 -9.64
CA ILE A 57 -5.49 1.33 -9.93
C ILE A 57 -5.92 2.66 -9.32
N LEU A 58 -5.39 2.99 -8.13
CA LEU A 58 -5.60 4.28 -7.50
C LEU A 58 -4.77 5.35 -8.24
N LEU A 59 -3.50 5.04 -8.50
CA LEU A 59 -2.56 5.98 -9.13
C LEU A 59 -2.99 6.41 -10.53
N ASP A 60 -3.40 5.45 -11.36
CA ASP A 60 -3.89 5.69 -12.71
C ASP A 60 -5.21 6.50 -12.68
N GLY A 61 -5.96 6.46 -11.57
CA GLY A 61 -7.19 7.24 -11.34
C GLY A 61 -6.96 8.74 -11.14
N PHE A 62 -5.82 9.15 -10.56
CA PHE A 62 -5.57 10.55 -10.22
C PHE A 62 -5.49 11.49 -11.43
N PRO A 63 -4.79 11.16 -12.54
CA PRO A 63 -4.81 11.99 -13.75
C PRO A 63 -6.21 12.16 -14.36
N MET A 64 -7.14 11.24 -14.05
CA MET A 64 -8.54 11.29 -14.48
C MET A 64 -9.45 12.02 -13.48
N LYS A 65 -8.89 12.67 -12.44
CA LYS A 65 -9.62 13.33 -11.35
C LYS A 65 -10.60 12.41 -10.61
N ARG A 66 -10.31 11.11 -10.55
CA ARG A 66 -11.13 10.16 -9.78
C ARG A 66 -10.85 10.37 -8.28
N ARG A 67 -11.86 10.90 -7.58
CA ARG A 67 -11.83 11.14 -6.13
C ARG A 67 -12.39 9.91 -5.39
N VAL A 68 -11.60 8.85 -5.31
CA VAL A 68 -11.97 7.52 -4.82
C VAL A 68 -11.20 7.13 -3.56
N GLY A 69 -11.85 6.41 -2.65
CA GLY A 69 -11.23 5.85 -1.46
C GLY A 69 -10.48 4.56 -1.73
N VAL A 70 -9.86 4.03 -0.68
CA VAL A 70 -9.11 2.78 -0.69
C VAL A 70 -9.83 1.70 0.09
N VAL A 71 -10.09 0.57 -0.55
CA VAL A 71 -10.53 -0.65 0.15
C VAL A 71 -9.56 -1.79 -0.09
N CYS A 72 -9.47 -2.67 0.89
CA CYS A 72 -8.75 -3.94 0.79
C CYS A 72 -9.68 -5.03 1.32
N ASN A 73 -9.90 -6.09 0.54
CA ASN A 73 -10.85 -7.13 0.89
C ASN A 73 -10.23 -8.51 0.75
N SER A 74 -10.86 -9.50 1.39
CA SER A 74 -10.30 -10.86 1.36
C SER A 74 -10.46 -11.56 0.01
N ASP A 75 -11.52 -11.23 -0.75
CA ASP A 75 -12.06 -12.03 -1.86
C ASP A 75 -12.06 -13.56 -1.58
N GLY A 76 -12.33 -13.90 -0.32
CA GLY A 76 -12.19 -15.24 0.22
C GLY A 76 -13.38 -16.13 -0.12
N HIS A 77 -13.14 -17.18 -0.87
CA HIS A 77 -14.15 -18.18 -1.24
C HIS A 77 -14.13 -19.43 -0.34
N LYS A 78 -13.29 -19.41 0.72
CA LYS A 78 -13.01 -20.58 1.59
C LYS A 78 -13.76 -20.54 2.93
N GLY A 79 -14.78 -19.68 3.07
CA GLY A 79 -15.60 -19.58 4.29
C GLY A 79 -14.87 -19.00 5.50
N ARG A 80 -13.85 -18.17 5.30
CA ARG A 80 -13.05 -17.53 6.37
C ARG A 80 -13.02 -16.01 6.18
N PRO A 81 -14.10 -15.28 6.55
CA PRO A 81 -14.16 -13.83 6.38
C PRO A 81 -12.96 -13.14 7.03
N GLY A 82 -12.23 -12.35 6.26
CA GLY A 82 -11.05 -11.63 6.74
C GLY A 82 -9.80 -12.49 6.99
N ALA A 83 -9.84 -13.80 6.71
CA ALA A 83 -8.70 -14.71 6.87
C ALA A 83 -8.49 -15.59 5.63
N SER A 84 -8.22 -14.93 4.49
CA SER A 84 -8.04 -15.58 3.20
C SER A 84 -6.57 -15.85 2.92
N TYR A 85 -6.09 -17.03 3.31
CA TYR A 85 -4.76 -17.51 2.94
C TYR A 85 -4.76 -18.04 1.49
N PRO A 86 -3.65 -17.87 0.76
CA PRO A 86 -3.56 -18.33 -0.62
C PRO A 86 -3.70 -19.86 -0.71
N GLY A 87 -3.19 -20.61 0.28
CA GLY A 87 -3.12 -22.07 0.23
C GLY A 87 -2.24 -22.53 -0.95
N ASP A 88 -2.57 -23.67 -1.57
CA ASP A 88 -1.89 -24.18 -2.79
C ASP A 88 -2.31 -23.43 -4.07
N SER A 89 -2.77 -22.18 -3.92
CA SER A 89 -3.17 -21.35 -5.04
C SER A 89 -1.96 -20.69 -5.69
N ILE A 90 -2.10 -20.36 -6.97
CA ILE A 90 -1.13 -19.57 -7.73
C ILE A 90 -1.06 -18.12 -7.24
N PHE A 91 -2.03 -17.67 -6.45
CA PHE A 91 -2.04 -16.33 -5.88
C PHE A 91 -1.17 -16.31 -4.62
N GLY A 92 -0.13 -15.48 -4.55
CA GLY A 92 0.89 -15.53 -3.49
C GLY A 92 0.62 -14.68 -2.25
N VAL A 93 -0.62 -14.25 -2.01
CA VAL A 93 -0.92 -13.19 -1.04
C VAL A 93 -2.01 -13.56 -0.04
N TYR A 94 -1.91 -12.99 1.15
CA TYR A 94 -3.00 -12.98 2.12
C TYR A 94 -4.10 -11.99 1.69
N GLY A 95 -5.33 -12.19 2.14
CA GLY A 95 -6.45 -11.29 1.85
C GLY A 95 -6.39 -9.99 2.64
N GLY A 96 -7.01 -8.93 2.09
CA GLY A 96 -7.06 -7.62 2.73
C GLY A 96 -8.17 -7.42 3.75
N LEU A 97 -8.06 -6.35 4.52
CA LEU A 97 -9.09 -5.84 5.42
C LEU A 97 -9.31 -4.34 5.20
N THR A 98 -10.56 -3.91 5.32
CA THR A 98 -10.94 -2.49 5.29
C THR A 98 -11.44 -2.08 6.67
N CYS A 99 -10.93 -0.96 7.19
CA CYS A 99 -11.46 -0.32 8.38
C CYS A 99 -12.34 0.87 7.97
N PHE A 100 -13.58 0.90 8.45
CA PHE A 100 -14.49 2.04 8.25
C PHE A 100 -14.44 2.94 9.48
N LEU A 101 -14.26 4.24 9.25
CA LEU A 101 -14.19 5.26 10.29
C LEU A 101 -15.59 5.84 10.48
N THR A 102 -16.23 5.47 11.59
CA THR A 102 -17.62 5.86 11.91
C THR A 102 -17.77 6.08 13.41
N ASP A 103 -18.65 6.99 13.80
CA ASP A 103 -19.07 7.18 15.20
C ASP A 103 -19.95 6.02 15.73
N ARG A 104 -20.62 5.31 14.82
CA ARG A 104 -21.54 4.20 15.15
C ARG A 104 -21.30 2.97 14.29
N ASN A 105 -21.42 1.79 14.90
CA ASN A 105 -21.36 0.51 14.21
C ASN A 105 -22.77 0.06 13.76
N ASP A 106 -23.36 0.81 12.84
CA ASP A 106 -24.63 0.49 12.21
C ASP A 106 -24.52 0.55 10.67
N ARG A 107 -25.50 -0.03 9.98
CA ARG A 107 -25.48 -0.14 8.51
C ARG A 107 -25.38 1.23 7.84
N ASP A 108 -26.14 2.20 8.32
CA ASP A 108 -26.25 3.52 7.69
C ASP A 108 -24.95 4.30 7.83
N SER A 109 -24.32 4.24 9.00
CA SER A 109 -23.05 4.90 9.28
C SER A 109 -21.91 4.27 8.47
N ILE A 110 -21.90 2.93 8.32
CA ILE A 110 -20.95 2.26 7.43
C ILE A 110 -21.21 2.66 5.97
N MET A 111 -22.46 2.65 5.52
CA MET A 111 -22.85 3.07 4.17
C MET A 111 -22.43 4.53 3.89
N GLU A 112 -22.57 5.43 4.85
CA GLU A 112 -22.10 6.80 4.72
C GLU A 112 -20.57 6.87 4.65
N ALA A 113 -19.84 6.16 5.52
CA ALA A 113 -18.38 6.10 5.44
C ALA A 113 -17.88 5.61 4.06
N LYS A 114 -18.60 4.67 3.44
CA LYS A 114 -18.30 4.24 2.06
C LYS A 114 -18.47 5.36 1.04
N ARG A 115 -19.55 6.14 1.14
CA ARG A 115 -19.81 7.28 0.22
C ARG A 115 -18.82 8.42 0.42
N ARG A 116 -18.44 8.64 1.67
CA ARG A 116 -17.48 9.65 2.12
C ARG A 116 -16.02 9.24 1.93
N ARG A 117 -15.75 7.97 1.63
CA ARG A 117 -14.39 7.38 1.56
C ARG A 117 -13.66 7.42 2.90
N HIS A 118 -14.41 7.46 4.00
CA HIS A 118 -13.89 7.48 5.38
C HIS A 118 -13.47 6.08 5.80
N HIS A 119 -12.44 5.56 5.15
CA HIS A 119 -11.91 4.22 5.39
C HIS A 119 -10.46 4.12 4.92
N TYR A 120 -9.77 3.10 5.43
CA TYR A 120 -8.44 2.70 4.98
C TYR A 120 -8.37 1.19 4.80
N GLY A 121 -7.42 0.75 3.99
CA GLY A 121 -7.22 -0.67 3.67
C GLY A 121 -5.89 -1.20 4.19
N THR A 122 -5.85 -2.48 4.57
CA THR A 122 -4.63 -3.20 4.97
C THR A 122 -4.49 -4.50 4.18
N THR A 123 -3.27 -5.03 4.10
CA THR A 123 -3.00 -6.37 3.56
C THR A 123 -3.34 -7.49 4.55
N GLY A 124 -4.29 -7.25 5.45
CA GLY A 124 -4.86 -8.24 6.37
C GLY A 124 -4.46 -8.09 7.83
N CYS A 125 -3.61 -7.12 8.18
CA CYS A 125 -3.33 -6.78 9.57
C CYS A 125 -4.41 -5.90 10.18
N ARG A 126 -4.43 -5.85 11.52
CA ARG A 126 -5.24 -4.92 12.29
C ARG A 126 -4.32 -3.82 12.83
N LEU A 127 -4.56 -2.60 12.39
CA LEU A 127 -3.89 -1.41 12.90
C LEU A 127 -4.90 -0.27 12.98
N HIS A 128 -4.62 0.70 13.85
CA HIS A 128 -5.29 2.00 13.88
C HIS A 128 -4.53 2.98 12.98
N MET A 129 -5.28 3.78 12.23
CA MET A 129 -4.74 4.83 11.37
C MET A 129 -5.65 6.04 11.40
N ASP A 130 -5.11 7.18 11.76
CA ASP A 130 -5.73 8.49 11.64
C ASP A 130 -4.88 9.38 10.75
N VAL A 131 -5.54 10.01 9.76
CA VAL A 131 -4.91 10.92 8.80
C VAL A 131 -5.84 12.10 8.62
N ALA A 132 -5.34 13.27 8.99
CA ALA A 132 -6.07 14.51 8.89
C ALA A 132 -5.17 15.61 8.33
N VAL A 133 -5.78 16.61 7.70
CA VAL A 133 -5.12 17.84 7.29
C VAL A 133 -5.74 19.01 8.02
N LYS A 134 -4.91 19.96 8.43
CA LYS A 134 -5.32 21.25 8.97
C LYS A 134 -5.04 22.33 7.93
N LEU A 135 -6.06 23.13 7.67
CA LEU A 135 -6.03 24.22 6.72
C LEU A 135 -5.65 25.53 7.43
N PRO A 136 -4.79 26.37 6.84
CA PRO A 136 -4.44 27.67 7.42
C PRO A 136 -5.60 28.68 7.38
N ALA A 137 -6.59 28.47 6.52
CA ALA A 137 -7.83 29.23 6.42
C ALA A 137 -9.01 28.28 6.14
N ALA A 138 -10.24 28.76 6.34
CA ALA A 138 -11.43 27.95 6.06
C ALA A 138 -11.48 27.51 4.59
N GLY A 139 -11.76 26.23 4.37
CA GLY A 139 -12.06 25.64 3.07
C GLY A 139 -13.50 25.12 3.00
N THR A 140 -13.95 24.78 1.80
CA THR A 140 -15.29 24.21 1.56
C THR A 140 -15.18 22.71 1.38
N LEU A 141 -15.68 21.94 2.34
CA LEU A 141 -15.82 20.49 2.23
C LEU A 141 -17.08 20.15 1.44
N PHE A 142 -17.02 19.12 0.59
CA PHE A 142 -18.15 18.56 -0.16
C PHE A 142 -18.46 17.14 0.32
N GLU A 143 -19.73 16.83 0.59
CA GLU A 143 -20.11 15.49 1.03
C GLU A 143 -20.01 14.42 -0.07
N ARG A 144 -20.14 14.83 -1.33
CA ARG A 144 -20.02 14.02 -2.55
C ARG A 144 -19.08 14.71 -3.54
N ASN A 145 -18.74 14.03 -4.63
CA ASN A 145 -17.85 14.62 -5.63
C ASN A 145 -18.56 15.80 -6.34
N PRO A 146 -18.07 17.05 -6.21
CA PRO A 146 -18.75 18.22 -6.78
C PRO A 146 -18.80 18.23 -8.30
N ASP A 147 -17.92 17.47 -8.97
CA ASP A 147 -17.92 17.36 -10.43
C ASP A 147 -19.12 16.54 -10.93
N ALA A 148 -19.67 15.66 -10.09
CA ALA A 148 -20.83 14.81 -10.41
C ALA A 148 -22.12 15.26 -9.71
N ASP A 149 -22.02 15.87 -8.54
CA ASP A 149 -23.14 16.47 -7.80
C ASP A 149 -22.84 17.93 -7.43
N PRO A 150 -23.19 18.89 -8.32
CA PRO A 150 -22.98 20.32 -8.06
C PRO A 150 -23.78 20.86 -6.87
N ASN A 151 -24.81 20.14 -6.42
CA ASN A 151 -25.66 20.52 -5.29
C ASN A 151 -25.29 19.76 -4.01
N SER A 152 -24.13 19.09 -4.01
CA SER A 152 -23.66 18.36 -2.84
C SER A 152 -23.67 19.27 -1.61
N ARG A 153 -24.09 18.71 -0.47
CA ARG A 153 -24.03 19.43 0.80
C ARG A 153 -22.59 19.87 1.07
N THR A 154 -22.45 21.09 1.57
CA THR A 154 -21.15 21.67 1.87
C THR A 154 -21.05 22.15 3.31
N GLN A 155 -19.83 22.18 3.81
CA GLN A 155 -19.50 22.69 5.14
C GLN A 155 -18.20 23.50 5.08
N GLN A 156 -18.17 24.64 5.77
CA GLN A 156 -16.92 25.36 6.01
C GLN A 156 -16.10 24.64 7.08
N VAL A 157 -14.85 24.32 6.77
CA VAL A 157 -13.98 23.53 7.65
C VAL A 157 -12.57 24.12 7.72
N THR A 158 -11.90 23.92 8.86
CA THR A 158 -10.47 24.21 9.04
C THR A 158 -9.64 22.93 9.16
N SER A 159 -10.28 21.77 9.10
CA SER A 159 -9.65 20.46 9.10
C SER A 159 -10.47 19.47 8.28
N ALA A 160 -9.80 18.47 7.71
CA ALA A 160 -10.44 17.40 6.95
C ALA A 160 -9.70 16.08 7.21
N MET A 161 -10.41 14.96 7.12
CA MET A 161 -9.86 13.62 7.33
C MET A 161 -9.78 12.81 6.03
N MET A 162 -9.10 11.66 6.07
CA MET A 162 -9.01 10.74 4.92
C MET A 162 -10.37 10.54 4.23
N GLY A 163 -10.39 10.69 2.90
CA GLY A 163 -11.60 10.55 2.07
C GLY A 163 -12.35 11.86 1.77
N ASP A 164 -12.13 12.91 2.57
CA ASP A 164 -12.76 14.21 2.35
C ASP A 164 -12.31 14.88 1.04
N ILE A 165 -13.22 15.67 0.48
CA ILE A 165 -13.00 16.49 -0.72
C ILE A 165 -13.18 17.94 -0.31
N VAL A 166 -12.12 18.75 -0.40
CA VAL A 166 -12.11 20.13 0.08
C VAL A 166 -11.54 21.07 -0.97
N GLN A 167 -12.30 22.13 -1.27
CA GLN A 167 -11.81 23.29 -1.99
C GLN A 167 -11.14 24.26 -1.01
N THR A 168 -9.93 24.73 -1.33
CA THR A 168 -9.16 25.62 -0.45
C THR A 168 -8.34 26.61 -1.26
N SER A 169 -8.11 27.82 -0.74
CA SER A 169 -7.16 28.78 -1.32
C SER A 169 -5.73 28.64 -0.77
N ALA A 170 -5.48 27.63 0.06
CA ALA A 170 -4.19 27.42 0.69
C ALA A 170 -3.13 26.94 -0.33
N THR A 171 -1.88 27.35 -0.14
CA THR A 171 -0.72 26.83 -0.88
C THR A 171 0.02 25.73 -0.13
N GLU A 172 -0.27 25.57 1.15
CA GLU A 172 0.28 24.53 2.03
C GLU A 172 -0.75 24.15 3.10
N VAL A 173 -0.66 22.92 3.59
CA VAL A 173 -1.46 22.41 4.71
C VAL A 173 -0.57 21.67 5.69
N GLU A 174 -1.02 21.54 6.92
CA GLU A 174 -0.37 20.68 7.93
C GLU A 174 -1.06 19.30 7.92
N LEU A 175 -0.33 18.28 7.49
CA LEU A 175 -0.74 16.88 7.56
C LEU A 175 -0.44 16.33 8.96
N HIS A 176 -1.44 15.75 9.60
CA HIS A 176 -1.33 14.95 10.82
C HIS A 176 -1.45 13.46 10.47
N VAL A 177 -0.57 12.65 11.06
CA VAL A 177 -0.59 11.19 10.93
C VAL A 177 -0.43 10.56 12.30
N GLU A 178 -1.32 9.63 12.65
CA GLU A 178 -1.18 8.72 13.78
C GLU A 178 -1.41 7.27 13.32
N VAL A 179 -0.49 6.38 13.67
CA VAL A 179 -0.58 4.96 13.35
C VAL A 179 -0.20 4.14 14.57
N GLN A 180 -1.03 3.16 14.91
CA GLN A 180 -0.74 2.14 15.92
C GLN A 180 -0.92 0.75 15.31
N ALA A 181 0.18 0.02 15.15
CA ALA A 181 0.21 -1.27 14.47
C ALA A 181 0.41 -2.43 15.46
N HIS A 182 0.05 -3.64 15.02
CA HIS A 182 0.28 -4.87 15.81
C HIS A 182 1.78 -5.24 15.86
N ALA A 183 2.55 -4.82 14.85
CA ALA A 183 3.98 -5.02 14.70
C ALA A 183 4.73 -3.68 14.60
N GLY A 184 6.06 -3.71 14.62
CA GLY A 184 6.87 -2.51 14.45
C GLY A 184 6.58 -1.83 13.11
N ILE A 185 6.70 -0.50 13.04
CA ILE A 185 6.51 0.26 11.81
C ILE A 185 7.87 0.43 11.13
N GLU A 186 8.00 -0.08 9.90
CA GLU A 186 9.21 0.03 9.11
C GLU A 186 9.34 1.43 8.52
N ARG A 187 8.27 1.90 7.85
CA ARG A 187 8.18 3.26 7.31
C ARG A 187 6.74 3.70 7.11
N ILE A 188 6.54 5.01 7.06
CA ILE A 188 5.33 5.66 6.57
C ILE A 188 5.71 6.59 5.41
N GLU A 189 5.20 6.30 4.21
CA GLU A 189 5.38 7.13 3.03
C GLU A 189 4.23 8.13 2.92
N ILE A 190 4.56 9.42 2.90
CA ILE A 190 3.61 10.51 2.63
C ILE A 190 3.60 10.75 1.13
N ARG A 191 2.41 10.84 0.54
CA ARG A 191 2.24 10.91 -0.91
C ARG A 191 1.28 12.00 -1.34
N ASN A 192 1.54 12.58 -2.51
CA ASN A 192 0.61 13.42 -3.25
C ASN A 192 0.44 12.84 -4.65
N GLY A 193 -0.72 12.28 -4.94
CA GLY A 193 -0.92 11.48 -6.15
C GLY A 193 0.02 10.27 -6.18
N ALA A 194 0.74 10.09 -7.29
CA ALA A 194 1.74 9.03 -7.44
C ALA A 194 3.12 9.40 -6.85
N GLN A 195 3.32 10.66 -6.44
CA GLN A 195 4.61 11.10 -5.92
C GLN A 195 4.75 10.76 -4.43
N VAL A 196 5.83 10.09 -4.07
CA VAL A 196 6.28 9.99 -2.67
C VAL A 196 7.01 11.28 -2.29
N LEU A 197 6.48 11.98 -1.29
CA LEU A 197 7.03 13.23 -0.77
C LEU A 197 8.12 12.98 0.27
N GLU A 198 7.86 12.06 1.20
CA GLU A 198 8.77 11.71 2.29
C GLU A 198 8.50 10.26 2.73
N ALA A 199 9.55 9.56 3.15
CA ALA A 199 9.44 8.26 3.82
C ALA A 199 9.94 8.39 5.27
N VAL A 200 9.00 8.55 6.21
CA VAL A 200 9.26 8.73 7.65
C VAL A 200 9.55 7.36 8.28
N ARG A 201 10.56 7.30 9.15
CA ARG A 201 10.96 6.09 9.88
C ARG A 201 11.04 6.37 11.38
N PRO A 202 10.75 5.39 12.26
CA PRO A 202 10.91 5.56 13.70
C PRO A 202 12.35 5.37 14.19
N TYR A 203 13.31 5.24 13.26
CA TYR A 203 14.72 5.01 13.52
C TYR A 203 15.59 5.79 12.54
N SER A 204 16.86 5.97 12.91
CA SER A 204 17.84 6.76 12.18
C SER A 204 19.10 5.94 11.87
N LYS A 205 20.12 6.59 11.31
CA LYS A 205 21.39 5.93 10.96
C LYS A 205 22.13 5.41 12.19
N THR A 206 21.96 6.05 13.36
CA THR A 206 22.64 5.66 14.60
C THR A 206 22.01 4.44 15.26
N ASP A 207 20.80 4.06 14.85
CA ASP A 207 20.06 2.92 15.41
C ASP A 207 20.27 1.64 14.61
N LEU A 208 20.96 1.71 13.47
CA LEU A 208 21.20 0.58 12.58
C LEU A 208 22.06 -0.49 13.25
N GLY A 209 21.64 -1.75 13.10
CA GLY A 209 22.36 -2.92 13.57
C GLY A 209 22.90 -3.77 12.44
N ASN A 210 23.07 -5.07 12.69
CA ASN A 210 23.53 -6.06 11.71
C ASN A 210 22.41 -6.79 10.96
N ARG A 211 21.17 -6.32 11.12
CA ARG A 211 20.01 -6.79 10.37
C ARG A 211 19.93 -6.19 8.97
N ILE A 212 20.05 -7.05 7.96
CA ILE A 212 19.81 -6.74 6.55
C ILE A 212 18.44 -7.24 6.14
N ARG A 213 17.63 -6.35 5.56
CA ARG A 213 16.36 -6.69 4.94
C ARG A 213 16.53 -6.77 3.42
N VAL A 214 16.06 -7.87 2.83
CA VAL A 214 15.99 -8.07 1.37
C VAL A 214 14.53 -8.31 1.01
N LEU A 215 13.96 -7.44 0.18
CA LEU A 215 12.59 -7.57 -0.33
C LEU A 215 12.57 -7.68 -1.84
N TRP A 216 11.68 -8.51 -2.39
CA TRP A 216 11.30 -8.47 -3.81
C TRP A 216 9.80 -8.20 -3.92
N SER A 217 9.40 -7.44 -4.93
CA SER A 217 8.02 -6.96 -5.07
C SER A 217 7.52 -6.98 -6.51
N GLY A 218 6.25 -6.65 -6.69
CA GLY A 218 5.71 -6.23 -7.97
C GLY A 218 5.02 -7.31 -8.77
N ALA A 219 4.68 -6.96 -10.01
CA ALA A 219 3.92 -7.78 -10.94
C ALA A 219 4.44 -7.64 -12.37
N GLU A 220 4.03 -8.54 -13.27
CA GLU A 220 4.41 -8.48 -14.69
C GLU A 220 3.78 -7.28 -15.40
N TYR A 221 2.45 -7.13 -15.28
CA TYR A 221 1.66 -6.14 -16.01
C TYR A 221 0.26 -5.96 -15.38
N ARG A 222 -0.56 -5.05 -15.92
CA ARG A 222 -1.93 -4.80 -15.46
C ARG A 222 -2.87 -5.90 -15.97
N GLY A 223 -3.51 -6.69 -15.11
CA GLY A 223 -4.58 -7.63 -15.51
C GLY A 223 -4.30 -9.11 -15.22
N ARG A 224 -5.06 -10.02 -15.85
CA ARG A 224 -4.99 -11.46 -15.53
C ARG A 224 -3.61 -12.05 -15.89
N GLY A 225 -3.07 -12.90 -15.01
CA GLY A 225 -1.79 -13.57 -15.24
C GLY A 225 -0.55 -12.76 -14.84
N ARG A 226 -0.75 -11.62 -14.15
CA ARG A 226 0.29 -10.68 -13.71
C ARG A 226 1.30 -11.17 -12.66
N ASN A 227 1.33 -12.48 -12.40
CA ASN A 227 2.17 -13.07 -11.38
C ASN A 227 3.63 -13.04 -11.83
N THR A 228 4.52 -12.56 -10.98
CA THR A 228 5.96 -12.62 -11.21
C THR A 228 6.57 -13.78 -10.45
N GLN A 229 7.25 -14.66 -11.18
CA GLN A 229 8.01 -15.75 -10.59
C GLN A 229 9.42 -15.27 -10.23
N TRP A 230 9.77 -15.44 -8.96
CA TRP A 230 11.10 -15.14 -8.42
C TRP A 230 11.82 -16.44 -8.09
N ILE A 231 12.89 -16.72 -8.82
CA ILE A 231 13.81 -17.83 -8.56
C ILE A 231 15.17 -17.20 -8.30
N GLY A 232 15.68 -17.34 -7.09
CA GLY A 232 16.91 -16.65 -6.73
C GLY A 232 17.60 -17.17 -5.49
N ARG A 233 18.77 -16.58 -5.27
CA ARG A 233 19.58 -16.77 -4.07
C ARG A 233 20.19 -15.45 -3.63
N ALA A 234 20.38 -15.32 -2.33
CA ALA A 234 21.18 -14.30 -1.68
C ALA A 234 22.34 -15.01 -0.99
N GLN A 235 23.57 -14.64 -1.33
CA GLN A 235 24.78 -15.16 -0.72
C GLN A 235 25.47 -14.05 0.04
N PHE A 236 25.68 -14.25 1.33
CA PHE A 236 26.50 -13.41 2.16
C PHE A 236 27.93 -13.96 2.16
N SER A 237 28.93 -13.12 1.90
CA SER A 237 30.33 -13.53 1.86
C SER A 237 31.08 -13.03 3.09
N ARG A 238 31.92 -13.91 3.65
CA ARG A 238 32.79 -13.61 4.80
C ARG A 238 32.03 -13.16 6.06
N THR A 239 30.78 -13.59 6.18
CA THR A 239 29.90 -13.35 7.31
C THR A 239 28.93 -14.52 7.45
N THR A 240 28.20 -14.59 8.55
CA THR A 240 27.23 -15.65 8.78
C THR A 240 25.91 -15.10 9.27
N ILE A 241 24.82 -15.70 8.84
CA ILE A 241 23.45 -15.44 9.29
C ILE A 241 23.25 -16.11 10.65
N GLU A 242 23.17 -15.31 11.71
CA GLU A 242 22.86 -15.77 13.07
C GLU A 242 21.36 -16.02 13.26
N LYS A 243 20.54 -15.20 12.62
CA LYS A 243 19.08 -15.27 12.67
C LYS A 243 18.49 -14.97 11.30
N PHE A 244 17.43 -15.68 10.96
CA PHE A 244 16.72 -15.56 9.70
C PHE A 244 15.22 -15.52 9.96
N GLU A 245 14.51 -14.55 9.38
CA GLU A 245 13.05 -14.44 9.44
C GLU A 245 12.46 -14.13 8.07
N ASN A 246 11.39 -14.86 7.73
CA ASN A 246 10.67 -14.69 6.47
C ASN A 246 9.62 -13.60 6.55
N ILE A 247 9.39 -12.94 5.42
CA ILE A 247 8.38 -11.90 5.22
C ILE A 247 7.44 -12.36 4.12
N ASN A 248 6.13 -12.43 4.45
CA ASN A 248 5.06 -12.81 3.53
C ASN A 248 5.20 -14.19 2.86
N GLN A 249 5.81 -15.18 3.54
CA GLN A 249 5.79 -16.58 3.09
C GLN A 249 4.46 -17.24 3.49
N TRP A 250 3.41 -16.99 2.70
CA TRP A 250 2.07 -17.51 2.98
C TRP A 250 1.80 -18.91 2.41
N ASN A 251 2.59 -19.35 1.43
CA ASN A 251 2.54 -20.70 0.88
C ASN A 251 3.66 -21.55 1.50
N PRO A 252 3.34 -22.53 2.37
CA PRO A 252 4.34 -23.35 3.03
C PRO A 252 5.07 -24.30 2.07
N ASP A 253 4.51 -24.60 0.89
CA ASP A 253 5.11 -25.49 -0.11
C ASP A 253 6.10 -24.74 -1.03
N ALA A 254 6.12 -23.41 -0.97
CA ALA A 254 7.07 -22.60 -1.73
C ALA A 254 8.46 -22.68 -1.10
N LEU A 255 9.47 -23.03 -1.91
CA LEU A 255 10.87 -23.01 -1.48
C LEU A 255 11.24 -21.59 -1.05
N PHE A 256 11.52 -21.43 0.24
CA PHE A 256 12.06 -20.20 0.80
C PHE A 256 12.71 -20.49 2.15
N GLU A 257 14.04 -20.62 2.15
CA GLU A 257 14.78 -21.07 3.33
C GLU A 257 16.26 -20.65 3.29
N GLN A 258 16.88 -20.67 4.46
CA GLN A 258 18.33 -20.59 4.61
C GLN A 258 18.98 -21.94 4.27
N ARG A 259 20.12 -21.90 3.55
CA ARG A 259 20.98 -23.04 3.24
C ARG A 259 22.38 -22.75 3.78
N GLY A 260 22.87 -23.59 4.69
CA GLY A 260 24.14 -23.35 5.37
C GLY A 260 24.07 -22.13 6.30
N SER A 261 25.20 -21.47 6.52
CA SER A 261 25.30 -20.30 7.41
C SER A 261 25.23 -18.97 6.68
N ASP A 262 25.13 -18.95 5.35
CA ASP A 262 25.41 -17.73 4.57
C ASP A 262 24.59 -17.61 3.28
N THR A 263 23.72 -18.58 2.96
CA THR A 263 22.87 -18.54 1.76
C THR A 263 21.39 -18.53 2.14
N VAL A 264 20.59 -17.74 1.43
CA VAL A 264 19.13 -17.85 1.40
C VAL A 264 18.71 -18.15 -0.04
N VAL A 265 17.82 -19.12 -0.23
CA VAL A 265 17.29 -19.50 -1.56
C VAL A 265 15.78 -19.41 -1.59
N TRP A 266 15.23 -19.02 -2.74
CA TRP A 266 13.78 -18.92 -2.93
C TRP A 266 13.32 -19.32 -4.33
N LYS A 267 12.08 -19.81 -4.38
CA LYS A 267 11.23 -19.97 -5.56
C LYS A 267 9.81 -19.58 -5.17
N THR A 268 9.48 -18.31 -5.35
CA THR A 268 8.24 -17.68 -4.86
C THR A 268 7.54 -16.89 -5.96
N VAL A 269 6.38 -16.30 -5.63
CA VAL A 269 5.57 -15.52 -6.56
C VAL A 269 5.08 -14.23 -5.90
N THR A 270 5.18 -13.12 -6.62
CA THR A 270 4.51 -11.87 -6.26
C THR A 270 3.41 -11.55 -7.25
N THR A 271 2.35 -10.90 -6.77
CA THR A 271 1.26 -10.36 -7.58
C THR A 271 1.02 -8.91 -7.15
N GLY A 272 2.04 -8.07 -7.35
CA GLY A 272 2.05 -6.65 -6.98
C GLY A 272 2.37 -6.39 -5.51
N ASN A 273 2.19 -7.38 -4.63
CA ASN A 273 2.69 -7.35 -3.25
C ASN A 273 4.22 -7.47 -3.20
N PHE A 274 4.76 -7.54 -1.98
CA PHE A 274 6.16 -7.89 -1.74
C PHE A 274 6.29 -9.07 -0.78
N MET A 275 7.47 -9.67 -0.79
CA MET A 275 7.95 -10.73 0.10
C MET A 275 9.45 -10.57 0.27
N GLY A 276 10.04 -11.27 1.23
CA GLY A 276 11.46 -11.10 1.51
C GLY A 276 11.87 -11.74 2.81
N PHE A 277 13.04 -11.36 3.30
CA PHE A 277 13.56 -11.84 4.57
C PHE A 277 14.38 -10.77 5.29
N ASP A 278 14.57 -11.01 6.57
CA ASP A 278 15.61 -10.40 7.38
C ASP A 278 16.69 -11.42 7.72
N ALA A 279 17.94 -10.97 7.62
CA ALA A 279 19.12 -11.71 8.06
C ALA A 279 19.87 -10.86 9.09
N TRP A 280 20.04 -11.37 10.31
CA TRP A 280 20.94 -10.80 11.30
C TRP A 280 22.30 -11.46 11.12
N LEU A 281 23.30 -10.64 10.85
CA LEU A 281 24.64 -11.10 10.52
C LEU A 281 25.57 -11.01 11.73
N THR A 282 26.57 -11.87 11.78
CA THR A 282 27.68 -11.76 12.74
C THR A 282 28.40 -10.43 12.56
N GLU A 283 28.86 -9.85 13.67
CA GLU A 283 29.80 -8.73 13.60
C GLU A 283 31.13 -9.21 13.01
N ALA A 284 31.51 -8.66 11.86
CA ALA A 284 32.83 -8.89 11.29
C ALA A 284 33.87 -7.91 11.83
N PRO A 285 35.15 -8.31 11.89
CA PRO A 285 36.25 -7.40 12.18
C PRO A 285 36.26 -6.20 11.22
N GLU A 286 36.65 -5.04 11.74
CA GLU A 286 36.77 -3.81 10.95
C GLU A 286 37.67 -4.02 9.72
N GLY A 287 37.21 -3.56 8.55
CA GLY A 287 37.93 -3.71 7.28
C GLY A 287 37.68 -5.04 6.54
N THR A 288 36.82 -5.92 7.06
CA THR A 288 36.38 -7.11 6.31
C THR A 288 35.54 -6.70 5.10
N ASP A 289 35.92 -7.16 3.91
CA ASP A 289 35.15 -6.95 2.67
C ASP A 289 34.00 -7.96 2.59
N GLU A 290 32.95 -7.73 3.39
CA GLU A 290 31.72 -8.52 3.36
C GLU A 290 30.79 -8.05 2.23
N ARG A 291 30.25 -9.01 1.48
CA ARG A 291 29.36 -8.74 0.33
C ARG A 291 28.05 -9.48 0.47
N LEU A 292 27.01 -8.88 -0.09
CA LEU A 292 25.76 -9.55 -0.42
C LEU A 292 25.64 -9.64 -1.94
N ALA A 293 25.63 -10.86 -2.46
CA ALA A 293 25.36 -11.15 -3.87
C ALA A 293 23.97 -11.77 -4.01
N ILE A 294 23.08 -11.08 -4.73
CA ILE A 294 21.74 -11.55 -5.08
C ILE A 294 21.73 -11.92 -6.56
N THR A 295 21.36 -13.15 -6.87
CA THR A 295 21.18 -13.64 -8.25
C THR A 295 19.76 -14.16 -8.41
N THR A 296 19.04 -13.67 -9.41
CA THR A 296 17.68 -14.13 -9.73
C THR A 296 17.52 -14.39 -11.23
N ASN A 297 16.42 -15.04 -11.60
CA ASN A 297 15.98 -15.14 -13.01
C ASN A 297 15.61 -13.79 -13.65
N LEU A 298 15.61 -12.69 -12.89
CA LEU A 298 15.21 -11.35 -13.33
C LEU A 298 16.33 -10.31 -13.23
N GLY A 299 17.52 -10.70 -12.78
CA GLY A 299 18.68 -9.82 -12.63
C GLY A 299 19.55 -10.16 -11.43
N GLU A 300 20.63 -9.41 -11.30
CA GLU A 300 21.66 -9.59 -10.28
C GLU A 300 21.97 -8.25 -9.57
N LEU A 301 22.31 -8.33 -8.29
CA LEU A 301 22.68 -7.18 -7.46
C LEU A 301 23.79 -7.60 -6.50
N GLU A 302 24.90 -6.88 -6.51
CA GLU A 302 26.00 -7.09 -5.56
C GLU A 302 26.24 -5.81 -4.76
N LEU A 303 26.30 -5.95 -3.43
CA LEU A 303 26.44 -4.83 -2.49
C LEU A 303 27.55 -5.10 -1.48
N ASN A 304 28.31 -4.07 -1.14
CA ASN A 304 29.16 -4.09 0.05
C ASN A 304 28.28 -3.87 1.30
N LEU A 305 28.34 -4.80 2.26
CA LEU A 305 27.48 -4.75 3.44
C LEU A 305 27.66 -3.47 4.27
N LEU A 306 28.89 -2.94 4.35
CA LEU A 306 29.20 -1.71 5.08
C LEU A 306 28.54 -0.47 4.45
N GLN A 307 28.19 -0.53 3.17
CA GLN A 307 27.52 0.57 2.45
C GLN A 307 26.00 0.51 2.54
N ILE A 308 25.44 -0.63 2.97
CA ILE A 308 23.99 -0.77 3.13
C ILE A 308 23.56 -0.03 4.40
N GLY A 309 22.81 1.05 4.22
CA GLY A 309 22.28 1.89 5.29
C GLY A 309 20.76 2.05 5.22
N LEU A 310 20.26 3.24 5.59
CA LEU A 310 18.84 3.59 5.53
C LEU A 310 18.24 3.61 4.10
N PRO A 311 18.93 4.15 3.07
CA PRO A 311 18.35 4.21 1.73
C PRO A 311 18.22 2.83 1.10
N ASP A 312 17.16 2.63 0.32
CA ASP A 312 16.92 1.40 -0.41
C ASP A 312 17.96 1.25 -1.55
N ASN A 313 18.75 0.18 -1.52
CA ASN A 313 19.52 -0.26 -2.68
C ASN A 313 18.59 -1.06 -3.58
N THR A 314 18.39 -0.62 -4.83
CA THR A 314 17.34 -1.16 -5.69
C THR A 314 17.92 -1.80 -6.95
N LEU A 315 17.46 -3.01 -7.25
CA LEU A 315 17.53 -3.60 -8.58
C LEU A 315 16.14 -3.49 -9.22
N ASP A 316 16.02 -2.66 -10.25
CA ASP A 316 14.82 -2.61 -11.08
C ASP A 316 14.80 -3.83 -12.00
N ALA A 317 13.66 -4.53 -12.04
CA ALA A 317 13.45 -5.71 -12.87
C ALA A 317 12.33 -5.50 -13.89
N GLY A 318 11.98 -4.25 -14.23
CA GLY A 318 10.90 -3.90 -15.15
C GLY A 318 9.49 -4.09 -14.55
N GLY A 319 8.52 -4.46 -15.38
CA GLY A 319 7.15 -4.76 -14.94
C GLY A 319 6.46 -3.60 -14.20
N LEU A 320 5.59 -3.94 -13.24
CA LEU A 320 4.92 -2.99 -12.35
C LEU A 320 5.51 -3.08 -10.95
N GLU A 321 6.32 -2.08 -10.58
CA GLU A 321 7.02 -2.04 -9.29
C GLU A 321 7.78 -3.36 -9.00
N ARG A 322 8.27 -4.01 -10.06
CA ARG A 322 8.98 -5.28 -9.97
C ARG A 322 10.45 -4.99 -9.74
N LYS A 323 10.88 -5.20 -8.50
CA LYS A 323 12.21 -4.80 -8.05
C LYS A 323 12.66 -5.60 -6.84
N ILE A 324 13.96 -5.60 -6.59
CA ILE A 324 14.56 -6.02 -5.32
C ILE A 324 15.00 -4.76 -4.58
N ARG A 325 14.76 -4.72 -3.27
CA ARG A 325 15.22 -3.66 -2.37
C ARG A 325 16.03 -4.26 -1.23
N VAL A 326 17.17 -3.64 -0.93
CA VAL A 326 18.04 -4.02 0.18
C VAL A 326 18.37 -2.81 1.04
N PHE A 327 18.12 -2.91 2.34
CA PHE A 327 18.42 -1.86 3.31
C PHE A 327 18.70 -2.45 4.69
N ARG A 328 19.28 -1.64 5.57
CA ARG A 328 19.66 -2.04 6.93
C ARG A 328 18.62 -1.56 7.95
N LEU A 329 18.39 -2.40 8.95
CA LEU A 329 17.47 -2.16 10.05
C LEU A 329 18.20 -2.18 11.40
N PRO A 330 17.61 -1.59 12.45
CA PRO A 330 17.96 -1.91 13.83
C PRO A 330 17.81 -3.41 14.11
N ASP A 331 18.66 -3.94 14.99
CA ASP A 331 18.54 -5.33 15.43
C ASP A 331 17.36 -5.55 16.37
N LYS A 332 16.98 -4.51 17.10
CA LYS A 332 15.83 -4.50 18.00
C LYS A 332 14.52 -4.32 17.22
N PRO A 333 13.41 -4.89 17.70
CA PRO A 333 12.08 -4.64 17.12
C PRO A 333 11.78 -3.15 17.03
N LEU A 334 11.11 -2.75 15.95
CA LEU A 334 10.76 -1.34 15.71
C LEU A 334 9.58 -0.91 16.58
N GLN A 335 9.45 0.41 16.76
CA GLN A 335 8.31 0.99 17.46
C GLN A 335 7.01 0.71 16.71
N ARG A 336 5.95 0.38 17.44
CA ARG A 336 4.64 0.03 16.88
C ARG A 336 3.72 1.24 16.68
N GLU A 337 4.16 2.40 17.15
CA GLU A 337 3.39 3.63 17.18
C GLU A 337 4.22 4.73 16.52
N MET A 338 3.57 5.52 15.66
CA MET A 338 4.15 6.72 15.08
C MET A 338 3.10 7.82 15.03
N GLN A 339 3.46 8.99 15.53
CA GLN A 339 2.64 10.20 15.43
C GLN A 339 3.52 11.37 15.03
N PHE A 340 3.12 12.11 14.00
CA PHE A 340 3.86 13.28 13.54
C PHE A 340 2.99 14.25 12.72
N ASN A 341 3.50 15.47 12.56
CA ASN A 341 2.97 16.46 11.63
C ASN A 341 3.98 16.75 10.51
N ARG A 342 3.48 17.12 9.32
CA ARG A 342 4.28 17.60 8.18
C ARG A 342 3.58 18.70 7.42
N THR A 343 4.31 19.74 7.06
CA THR A 343 3.84 20.72 6.07
C THR A 343 3.90 20.11 4.68
N VAL A 344 2.78 20.13 3.95
CA VAL A 344 2.68 19.64 2.58
C VAL A 344 2.29 20.79 1.65
N SER A 345 3.13 21.06 0.65
CA SER A 345 2.83 22.05 -0.40
C SER A 345 1.74 21.53 -1.35
N LEU A 346 0.82 22.41 -1.75
CA LEU A 346 -0.25 22.11 -2.70
C LEU A 346 0.09 22.63 -4.10
N ALA A 347 0.05 21.72 -5.07
CA ALA A 347 0.09 22.09 -6.48
C ALA A 347 -1.18 22.86 -6.85
N GLN A 348 -1.00 23.94 -7.62
CA GLN A 348 -2.08 24.86 -7.96
C GLN A 348 -2.87 24.36 -9.18
N ARG A 349 -4.18 24.60 -9.21
CA ARG A 349 -5.09 24.26 -10.33
C ARG A 349 -5.20 22.77 -10.65
N VAL A 350 -4.81 21.91 -9.72
CA VAL A 350 -4.91 20.45 -9.81
C VAL A 350 -5.42 19.90 -8.49
N ASP A 351 -5.93 18.67 -8.52
CA ASP A 351 -6.22 17.92 -7.30
C ASP A 351 -4.91 17.51 -6.62
N ASN A 352 -4.86 17.63 -5.30
CA ASN A 352 -3.78 17.16 -4.44
C ASN A 352 -4.34 16.04 -3.55
N PRO A 353 -4.39 14.79 -4.03
CA PRO A 353 -4.76 13.66 -3.22
C PRO A 353 -3.61 13.33 -2.26
N ILE A 354 -3.72 13.77 -1.01
CA ILE A 354 -2.73 13.53 0.05
C ILE A 354 -3.10 12.26 0.81
N TRP A 355 -2.17 11.32 0.92
CA TRP A 355 -2.41 10.01 1.53
C TRP A 355 -1.10 9.40 2.05
N ILE A 356 -1.22 8.34 2.83
CA ILE A 356 -0.07 7.60 3.35
C ILE A 356 -0.09 6.12 2.97
N CYS A 357 1.10 5.55 2.85
CA CYS A 357 1.34 4.11 2.81
C CYS A 357 2.21 3.71 4.01
N VAL A 358 1.70 2.81 4.84
CA VAL A 358 2.40 2.27 6.01
C VAL A 358 2.95 0.91 5.65
N THR A 359 4.23 0.66 5.94
CA THR A 359 4.83 -0.68 5.89
C THR A 359 5.23 -1.08 7.30
N THR A 360 4.77 -2.25 7.72
CA THR A 360 5.11 -2.85 9.01
C THR A 360 6.31 -3.78 8.88
N GLU A 361 7.01 -3.96 9.99
CA GLU A 361 8.20 -4.76 10.13
C GLU A 361 7.95 -6.21 9.72
N ASP A 362 6.78 -6.78 10.00
CA ASP A 362 6.43 -8.17 9.65
C ASP A 362 5.86 -8.33 8.23
N GLY A 363 5.82 -7.27 7.42
CA GLY A 363 5.51 -7.35 5.99
C GLY A 363 4.10 -6.97 5.59
N TYR A 364 3.27 -6.47 6.50
CA TYR A 364 1.98 -5.91 6.12
C TYR A 364 2.11 -4.48 5.60
N GLN A 365 1.21 -4.12 4.69
CA GLN A 365 0.99 -2.77 4.22
C GLN A 365 -0.40 -2.25 4.59
N ALA A 366 -0.53 -0.94 4.72
CA ALA A 366 -1.80 -0.26 4.82
C ALA A 366 -1.79 1.08 4.10
N TRP A 367 -2.94 1.52 3.63
CA TRP A 367 -3.10 2.74 2.85
C TRP A 367 -4.33 3.51 3.33
N SER A 368 -4.16 4.80 3.61
CA SER A 368 -5.29 5.69 3.88
C SER A 368 -6.04 5.97 2.57
N SER A 369 -7.35 6.22 2.66
CA SER A 369 -8.00 6.96 1.56
C SER A 369 -7.36 8.35 1.42
N PRO A 370 -7.29 8.92 0.21
CA PRO A 370 -6.74 10.26 0.05
C PRO A 370 -7.64 11.34 0.62
N VAL A 371 -7.04 12.36 1.22
CA VAL A 371 -7.67 13.68 1.41
C VAL A 371 -7.49 14.45 0.12
N TYR A 372 -8.59 14.80 -0.54
CA TYR A 372 -8.57 15.51 -1.82
C TYR A 372 -8.64 17.02 -1.58
N LEU A 373 -7.53 17.71 -1.82
CA LEU A 373 -7.46 19.17 -1.76
C LEU A 373 -7.32 19.74 -3.17
N PHE A 374 -8.21 20.64 -3.57
CA PHE A 374 -8.10 21.35 -4.85
C PHE A 374 -8.19 22.86 -4.65
N VAL A 375 -7.37 23.57 -5.43
CA VAL A 375 -7.12 25.01 -5.31
C VAL A 375 -7.69 25.78 -6.48
#